data_AF-A0A2V4XBG4-F1
#
_entry.id   AF-A0A2V4XBG4-F1
#
_cell.length_a   1.000
_cell.length_b   1.000
_cell.length_c   1.000
_cell.angle_alpha   90.00
_cell.angle_beta   90.00
_cell.angle_gamma   90.00
#
_symmetry.space_group_name_H-M   'P 1'
#
loop_
_entity.id
_entity.type
_entity.pdbx_description
1 polymer ?
#
loop_
_entity_poly.entity_id
_entity_poly.type
_entity_poly.pdbx_seq_one_letter_code
_entity_poly.pdbx_strand_id
1 'polypeptide(L)'
;MEFDENMQDWEWEISDSNRIAEFITEYDNRNSSQAEKETLMEIILDSLNDMEKTNNEFEKHLNSVLLRLKKNSEIHKGTIKYWKNGKFDISELLKK
;
A
#
# COMPACT_ATOMS: atom_id res chain seq x y z
N MET A 1 0.27 16.63 -25.36
CA MET A 1 0.77 15.94 -24.16
C MET A 1 -0.24 14.85 -23.89
N GLU A 2 0.13 13.60 -24.15
CA GLU A 2 -0.73 12.45 -23.81
C GLU A 2 -0.65 12.28 -22.29
N PHE A 3 -1.79 12.38 -21.62
CA PHE A 3 -1.92 11.96 -20.23
C PHE A 3 -1.94 10.43 -20.25
N ASP A 4 -0.92 9.80 -19.66
CA ASP A 4 -0.95 8.36 -19.40
C ASP A 4 -1.84 8.14 -18.17
N GLU A 5 -2.74 7.16 -18.24
CA GLU A 5 -3.63 6.79 -17.11
C GLU A 5 -2.86 6.26 -15.90
N ASN A 6 -1.59 5.89 -16.09
CA ASN A 6 -0.65 5.49 -15.05
C ASN A 6 0.28 6.64 -14.62
N MET A 7 0.10 7.85 -15.16
CA MET A 7 0.86 9.01 -14.75
C MET A 7 0.35 9.47 -13.38
N GLN A 8 1.13 9.22 -12.33
CA GLN A 8 0.85 9.74 -11.00
C GLN A 8 0.88 11.28 -11.06
N ASP A 9 -0.19 11.94 -10.60
CA ASP A 9 -0.37 13.40 -10.65
C ASP A 9 0.56 14.17 -9.67
N TRP A 10 1.43 13.48 -8.94
CA TRP A 10 2.35 14.09 -7.98
C TRP A 10 3.74 14.25 -8.60
N GLU A 11 4.32 15.45 -8.53
CA GLU A 11 5.68 15.71 -9.05
C GLU A 11 6.79 14.91 -8.34
N TRP A 12 6.47 14.24 -7.23
CA TRP A 12 7.36 13.35 -6.48
C TRP A 12 6.71 11.98 -6.28
N GLU A 13 7.43 10.93 -6.70
CA GLU A 13 7.10 9.54 -6.41
C GLU A 13 7.45 9.26 -4.93
N ILE A 14 6.43 9.15 -4.07
CA ILE A 14 6.61 8.84 -2.64
C ILE A 14 6.66 7.32 -2.41
N SER A 15 6.02 6.55 -3.28
CA SER A 15 6.07 5.08 -3.28
C SER A 15 7.44 4.60 -3.76
N ASP A 16 8.12 3.81 -2.93
CA ASP A 16 9.39 3.17 -3.29
C ASP A 16 9.38 1.78 -2.66
N SER A 17 9.35 0.75 -3.50
CA SER A 17 9.36 -0.65 -3.07
C SER A 17 10.59 -1.01 -2.23
N ASN A 18 11.71 -0.28 -2.38
CA ASN A 18 12.91 -0.45 -1.55
C ASN A 18 12.75 0.12 -0.14
N ARG A 19 11.78 1.02 0.06
CA ARG A 19 11.52 1.72 1.33
C ARG A 19 10.26 1.24 2.04
N ILE A 20 9.55 0.24 1.49
CA ILE A 20 8.32 -0.31 2.08
C ILE A 20 8.51 -0.73 3.55
N ALA A 21 9.69 -1.21 3.93
CA ALA A 21 10.02 -1.53 5.30
C ALA A 21 9.99 -0.30 6.23
N GLU A 22 10.50 0.84 5.77
CA GLU A 22 10.48 2.12 6.51
C GLU A 22 9.04 2.60 6.70
N PHE A 23 8.23 2.55 5.64
CA PHE A 23 6.83 2.97 5.71
C PHE A 23 6.03 2.09 6.67
N ILE A 24 6.27 0.77 6.67
CA ILE A 24 5.67 -0.15 7.63
C ILE A 24 6.10 0.19 9.06
N THR A 25 7.38 0.51 9.29
CA THR A 25 7.88 0.92 10.61
C THR A 25 7.18 2.19 11.09
N GLU A 26 7.01 3.19 10.24
CA GLU A 26 6.32 4.43 10.60
C GLU A 26 4.81 4.22 10.80
N TYR A 27 4.19 3.33 10.04
CA TYR A 27 2.79 2.96 10.24
C TYR A 27 2.54 2.32 11.61
N ASP A 28 3.49 1.50 12.08
CA ASP A 28 3.43 0.85 13.39
C ASP A 28 3.80 1.76 14.56
N ASN A 29 4.34 2.96 14.28
CA ASN A 29 4.65 3.94 15.29
C ASN A 29 3.37 4.32 16.07
N ARG A 30 3.46 4.28 17.41
CA ARG A 30 2.32 4.53 18.30
C ARG A 30 1.90 5.99 18.32
N ASN A 31 2.77 6.88 17.87
CA ASN A 31 2.51 8.32 17.84
C ASN A 31 1.79 8.75 16.55
N SER A 32 1.69 7.88 15.55
CA SER A 32 1.02 8.20 14.29
C SER A 32 -0.48 8.34 14.49
N SER A 33 -1.00 9.49 14.07
CA SER A 33 -2.42 9.80 13.98
C SER A 33 -3.13 8.89 12.98
N GLN A 34 -4.47 8.89 13.02
CA GLN A 34 -5.26 8.13 12.07
C GLN A 34 -5.01 8.57 10.62
N ALA A 35 -4.95 9.88 10.36
CA ALA A 35 -4.72 10.42 9.02
C ALA A 35 -3.33 10.04 8.47
N GLU A 36 -2.31 10.05 9.32
CA GLU A 36 -0.97 9.57 8.95
C GLU A 36 -0.99 8.07 8.64
N LYS A 37 -1.72 7.27 9.42
CA LYS A 37 -1.87 5.83 9.15
C LYS A 37 -2.59 5.53 7.85
N GLU A 38 -3.64 6.28 7.53
CA GLU A 38 -4.36 6.20 6.25
C GLU A 38 -3.39 6.51 5.11
N THR A 39 -2.68 7.64 5.19
CA THR A 39 -1.69 8.06 4.19
C THR A 39 -0.56 7.04 4.00
N LEU A 40 0.01 6.54 5.10
CA LEU A 40 1.07 5.54 5.06
C LEU A 40 0.60 4.22 4.45
N MET A 41 -0.65 3.80 4.71
CA MET A 41 -1.17 2.58 4.13
C MET A 41 -1.34 2.68 2.62
N GLU A 42 -1.75 3.84 2.09
CA GLU A 42 -1.80 4.06 0.63
C GLU A 42 -0.38 3.93 0.03
N ILE A 43 0.61 4.63 0.59
CA ILE A 43 2.01 4.56 0.13
C ILE A 43 2.55 3.12 0.17
N ILE A 44 2.23 2.37 1.23
CA ILE A 44 2.63 0.96 1.38
C ILE A 44 1.98 0.08 0.29
N LEU A 45 0.70 0.30 -0.02
CA LEU A 45 -0.01 -0.47 -1.03
C LEU A 45 0.48 -0.15 -2.45
N ASP A 46 0.76 1.12 -2.75
CA ASP A 46 1.42 1.53 -4.00
C ASP A 46 2.81 0.89 -4.12
N SER A 47 3.64 1.00 -3.08
CA SER A 47 4.99 0.41 -3.06
C SER A 47 4.96 -1.12 -3.21
N LEU A 48 3.95 -1.78 -2.65
CA LEU A 48 3.74 -3.22 -2.79
C LEU A 48 3.25 -3.58 -4.20
N ASN A 49 2.38 -2.74 -4.78
CA ASN A 49 1.88 -2.90 -6.14
C ASN A 49 3.02 -2.84 -7.15
N ASP A 50 4.03 -2.01 -6.93
CA ASP A 50 5.16 -1.85 -7.86
C ASP A 50 6.27 -2.90 -7.66
N MET A 51 6.22 -3.66 -6.57
CA MET A 51 7.22 -4.68 -6.27
C MET A 51 7.11 -5.90 -7.22
N GLU A 52 8.25 -6.50 -7.57
CA GLU A 52 8.30 -7.73 -8.37
C GLU A 52 7.72 -8.92 -7.59
N LYS A 53 6.69 -9.57 -8.16
CA LYS A 53 5.91 -10.62 -7.50
C LYS A 53 6.65 -11.95 -7.38
N THR A 54 7.74 -12.14 -8.13
CA THR A 54 8.62 -13.30 -8.04
C THR A 54 9.65 -13.19 -6.91
N ASN A 55 9.71 -12.05 -6.22
CA ASN A 55 10.61 -11.83 -5.11
C ASN A 55 10.03 -12.40 -3.80
N ASN A 56 10.84 -13.14 -3.03
CA ASN A 56 10.42 -13.64 -1.71
C ASN A 56 10.05 -12.51 -0.74
N GLU A 57 10.63 -11.32 -0.90
CA GLU A 57 10.27 -10.14 -0.10
C GLU A 57 8.85 -9.65 -0.40
N PHE A 58 8.32 -9.85 -1.62
CA PHE A 58 6.94 -9.49 -1.95
C PHE A 58 5.94 -10.25 -1.08
N GLU A 59 6.05 -11.57 -0.98
CA GLU A 59 5.14 -12.38 -0.17
C GLU A 59 5.22 -12.00 1.32
N LYS A 60 6.42 -11.73 1.81
CA LYS A 60 6.66 -11.28 3.18
C LYS A 60 5.98 -9.94 3.46
N HIS A 61 6.16 -8.95 2.58
CA HIS A 61 5.53 -7.64 2.73
C HIS A 61 4.01 -7.73 2.54
N LEU A 62 3.51 -8.49 1.56
CA LEU A 62 2.08 -8.72 1.37
C LEU A 62 1.42 -9.29 2.63
N ASN A 63 1.97 -10.36 3.20
CA ASN A 63 1.43 -10.96 4.43
C ASN A 63 1.45 -9.97 5.61
N SER A 64 2.52 -9.17 5.71
CA SER A 64 2.68 -8.10 6.69
C SER A 64 1.58 -7.03 6.55
N VAL A 65 1.28 -6.61 5.32
CA VAL A 65 0.23 -5.63 5.01
C VAL A 65 -1.16 -6.18 5.29
N LEU A 66 -1.46 -7.40 4.85
CA LEU A 66 -2.75 -8.07 5.10
C LEU A 66 -3.06 -8.16 6.60
N LEU A 67 -2.06 -8.48 7.42
CA LEU A 67 -2.22 -8.52 8.89
C LEU A 67 -2.62 -7.15 9.45
N ARG A 68 -2.02 -6.06 8.96
CA ARG A 68 -2.30 -4.69 9.41
C ARG A 68 -3.66 -4.19 8.95
N LEU A 69 -4.03 -4.48 7.70
CA LEU A 69 -5.37 -4.18 7.17
C LEU A 69 -6.45 -4.93 7.95
N LYS A 70 -6.22 -6.18 8.31
CA LYS A 70 -7.14 -6.94 9.15
C LYS A 70 -7.24 -6.38 10.57
N LYS A 71 -6.11 -6.01 11.18
CA LYS A 71 -6.07 -5.46 12.56
C LYS A 71 -6.70 -4.07 12.65
N ASN A 72 -6.58 -3.26 11.60
CA ASN A 72 -7.04 -1.87 11.56
C ASN A 72 -8.14 -1.65 10.51
N SER A 73 -9.02 -2.64 10.33
CA SER A 73 -10.00 -2.68 9.24
C SER A 73 -10.96 -1.49 9.22
N GLU A 74 -11.31 -0.94 10.39
CA GLU A 74 -12.21 0.21 10.48
C GLU A 74 -11.57 1.49 9.92
N ILE A 75 -10.29 1.71 10.21
CA ILE A 75 -9.51 2.84 9.68
C ILE A 75 -9.38 2.69 8.16
N HIS A 76 -9.11 1.46 7.70
CA HIS A 76 -8.74 1.21 6.30
C HIS A 76 -9.88 0.72 5.42
N LYS A 77 -11.13 0.84 5.86
CA LYS A 77 -12.28 0.30 5.11
C LYS A 77 -12.40 0.91 3.72
N GLY A 78 -12.14 2.22 3.59
CA GLY A 78 -12.13 2.94 2.32
C GLY A 78 -11.03 2.44 1.39
N THR A 79 -9.80 2.47 1.86
CA THR A 79 -8.60 1.95 1.19
C THR A 79 -8.78 0.51 0.71
N ILE A 80 -9.17 -0.41 1.60
CA ILE A 80 -9.39 -1.82 1.25
C ILE A 80 -10.43 -1.95 0.12
N LYS A 81 -11.52 -1.18 0.19
CA LYS A 81 -12.57 -1.22 -0.84
C LYS A 81 -12.06 -0.67 -2.18
N TYR A 82 -11.30 0.41 -2.17
CA TYR A 82 -10.73 1.01 -3.37
C TYR A 82 -9.80 0.01 -4.07
N TRP A 83 -8.79 -0.49 -3.34
CA TRP A 83 -7.78 -1.40 -3.89
C TRP A 83 -8.33 -2.76 -4.33
N LYS A 84 -9.33 -3.32 -3.64
CA LYS A 84 -10.00 -4.56 -4.07
C LYS A 84 -10.76 -4.42 -5.39
N ASN A 85 -11.34 -3.26 -5.63
CA ASN A 85 -12.20 -3.02 -6.80
C ASN A 85 -11.44 -2.40 -7.98
N GLY A 86 -10.22 -1.91 -7.76
CA GLY A 86 -9.33 -1.43 -8.80
C GLY A 86 -8.76 -2.55 -9.68
N LYS A 87 -7.97 -2.16 -10.69
CA LYS A 87 -7.24 -3.05 -11.58
C LYS A 87 -5.73 -3.00 -11.27
N PHE A 88 -5.40 -3.18 -9.99
CA PHE A 88 -4.01 -3.21 -9.52
C PHE A 88 -3.50 -4.64 -9.49
N ASP A 89 -2.18 -4.83 -9.57
CA ASP A 89 -1.57 -6.16 -9.56
C ASP A 89 -1.88 -6.92 -8.26
N ILE A 90 -2.04 -6.19 -7.15
CA ILE A 90 -2.34 -6.76 -5.83
C ILE A 90 -3.83 -6.89 -5.54
N SER A 91 -4.72 -6.40 -6.41
CA SER A 91 -6.18 -6.32 -6.15
C SER A 91 -6.79 -7.69 -5.80
N GLU A 92 -6.46 -8.74 -6.54
CA GLU A 92 -6.94 -10.10 -6.27
C GLU A 92 -6.37 -10.70 -4.98
N LEU A 93 -5.17 -10.28 -4.59
CA LEU A 93 -4.49 -10.77 -3.39
C LEU A 93 -5.13 -10.21 -2.12
N LEU A 94 -5.65 -8.98 -2.17
CA LEU A 94 -6.37 -8.36 -1.06
C LEU A 94 -7.75 -9.00 -0.82
N LYS A 95 -8.35 -9.65 -1.83
CA LYS A 95 -9.67 -10.29 -1.74
C LYS A 95 -9.67 -11.58 -0.92
N LYS A 96 -8.51 -12.23 -0.78
CA LYS A 96 -8.30 -13.45 0.02
C LYS A 96 -8.44 -13.17 1.52
#